data_AF-A0A949ZHG5-F1
#
_entry.id   AF-A0A949ZHG5-F1
#
_cell.length_a   1.000
_cell.length_b   1.000
_cell.length_c   1.000
_cell.angle_alpha   90.00
_cell.angle_beta   90.00
_cell.angle_gamma   90.00
#
_symmetry.space_group_name_H-M   'P 1'
#
loop_
_entity.id
_entity.type
_entity.pdbx_description
1 polymer ?
#
loop_
_entity_poly.entity_id
_entity_poly.type
_entity_poly.pdbx_seq_one_letter_code
_entity_poly.pdbx_strand_id
1 'polypeptide(L)'
;YLLGYRQRDVLIDPERAKAIYNGGWINPTVCVDGRLIGVWRHRASGGSVSVEVSPDERPTRAVLAGLGREAEAIGGFLGAGASLHVAPVSDRAAAGTL
;
A
#
# COMPACT_ATOMS: atom_id res chain seq x y z
N TYR A 1 10.59 2.85 21.31
CA TYR A 1 9.59 3.89 20.97
C TYR A 1 8.20 3.27 21.08
N LEU A 2 7.37 3.78 22.00
CA LEU A 2 6.07 3.22 22.36
C LEU A 2 4.99 3.93 21.53
N LEU A 3 4.47 3.30 20.48
CA LEU A 3 3.37 3.87 19.70
C LEU A 3 2.04 3.52 20.38
N GLY A 4 1.69 4.29 21.41
CA GLY A 4 0.42 4.20 22.10
C GLY A 4 -0.69 4.93 21.33
N TYR A 5 -1.54 4.19 20.63
CA TYR A 5 -2.89 4.63 20.30
C TYR A 5 -3.86 3.47 20.57
N ARG A 6 -4.74 3.66 21.56
CA ARG A 6 -5.62 2.63 22.15
C ARG A 6 -6.87 2.34 21.33
N GLN A 7 -7.24 3.20 20.39
CA GLN A 7 -8.29 2.96 19.40
C GLN A 7 -7.81 3.44 18.03
N ARG A 8 -7.89 2.58 17.02
CA ARG A 8 -7.50 2.85 15.62
C ARG A 8 -8.72 3.11 14.73
N ASP A 9 -9.89 3.16 15.33
CA ASP A 9 -11.21 3.17 14.68
C ASP A 9 -11.43 4.46 13.85
N VAL A 10 -10.68 5.54 14.14
CA VAL A 10 -10.78 6.82 13.42
C VAL A 10 -9.88 6.85 12.17
N LEU A 11 -8.85 6.00 12.10
CA LEU A 11 -7.89 5.98 10.99
C LEU A 11 -8.11 4.81 10.02
N ILE A 12 -8.80 3.76 10.48
CA ILE A 12 -8.93 2.50 9.78
C ILE A 12 -10.38 2.03 9.92
N ASP A 13 -11.06 1.90 8.78
CA ASP A 13 -12.35 1.19 8.69
C ASP A 13 -12.22 -0.21 9.33
N PRO A 14 -13.13 -0.62 10.24
CA PRO A 14 -13.09 -1.94 10.86
C PRO A 14 -12.96 -3.10 9.87
N GLU A 15 -13.52 -2.98 8.67
CA GLU A 15 -13.41 -4.01 7.61
C GLU A 15 -11.98 -4.15 7.08
N ARG A 16 -11.17 -3.09 7.18
CA ARG A 16 -9.77 -3.04 6.71
C ARG A 16 -8.77 -3.39 7.80
N ALA A 17 -9.16 -3.42 9.06
CA ALA A 17 -8.26 -3.67 10.19
C ALA A 17 -7.54 -5.03 10.08
N LYS A 18 -8.22 -6.08 9.59
CA LYS A 18 -7.60 -7.40 9.32
C LYS A 18 -6.65 -7.39 8.12
N ALA A 19 -6.94 -6.58 7.10
CA ALA A 19 -6.06 -6.45 5.94
C ALA A 19 -4.79 -5.67 6.27
N ILE A 20 -4.81 -4.82 7.30
CA ILE A 20 -3.67 -3.99 7.71
C ILE A 20 -2.86 -4.64 8.84
N TYR A 21 -3.51 -5.30 9.80
CA TYR A 21 -2.84 -5.96 10.93
C TYR A 21 -3.00 -7.47 10.88
N ASN A 22 -1.92 -8.17 10.54
CA ASN A 22 -1.86 -9.63 10.59
C ASN A 22 -0.77 -10.07 11.57
N GLY A 23 -1.17 -10.47 12.79
CA GLY A 23 -0.28 -11.17 13.74
C GLY A 23 1.01 -10.43 14.11
N GLY A 24 1.00 -9.10 14.19
CA GLY A 24 2.19 -8.28 14.47
C GLY A 24 2.87 -7.67 13.23
N TRP A 25 2.42 -8.05 12.03
CA TRP A 25 2.82 -7.44 10.76
C TRP A 25 1.85 -6.32 10.37
N ILE A 26 2.40 -5.15 10.03
CA ILE A 26 1.64 -4.03 9.48
C ILE A 26 1.78 -4.09 7.96
N ASN A 27 0.71 -4.43 7.26
CA ASN A 27 0.72 -4.44 5.81
C ASN A 27 0.92 -3.02 5.27
N PRO A 28 1.83 -2.83 4.30
CA PRO A 28 2.05 -1.52 3.70
C PRO A 28 0.76 -1.04 3.02
N THR A 29 0.35 0.18 3.33
CA THR A 29 -0.85 0.81 2.76
C THR A 29 -0.48 2.05 1.96
N VAL A 30 -1.26 2.34 0.94
CA VAL A 30 -1.15 3.57 0.16
C VAL A 30 -2.03 4.62 0.82
N CYS A 31 -1.42 5.71 1.26
CA CYS A 31 -2.11 6.84 1.87
C CYS A 31 -2.03 8.06 0.94
N VAL A 32 -3.18 8.62 0.60
CA VAL A 32 -3.32 9.86 -0.18
C VAL A 32 -4.21 10.81 0.59
N ASP A 33 -3.70 12.02 0.87
CA ASP A 33 -4.42 13.05 1.62
C ASP A 33 -5.03 12.56 2.95
N GLY A 34 -4.30 11.67 3.65
CA GLY A 34 -4.74 11.07 4.91
C GLY A 34 -5.73 9.91 4.77
N ARG A 35 -6.09 9.50 3.54
CA ARG A 35 -7.00 8.39 3.27
C ARG A 35 -6.24 7.18 2.75
N LEU A 36 -6.55 6.00 3.28
CA LEU A 36 -6.01 4.75 2.77
C LEU A 36 -6.77 4.33 1.51
N ILE A 37 -6.08 4.21 0.39
CA ILE A 37 -6.69 3.93 -0.92
C ILE A 37 -6.27 2.59 -1.52
N GLY A 38 -5.54 1.79 -0.76
CA GLY A 38 -5.11 0.45 -1.17
C GLY A 38 -3.96 -0.08 -0.34
N VAL A 39 -3.47 -1.24 -0.77
CA VAL A 39 -2.29 -1.89 -0.20
C VAL A 39 -1.17 -1.93 -1.23
N TRP A 40 0.06 -2.03 -0.75
CA TRP A 40 1.19 -2.25 -1.62
C TRP A 40 2.17 -3.26 -1.04
N ARG A 41 3.03 -3.76 -1.89
CA ARG A 41 4.17 -4.58 -1.51
C ARG A 41 5.36 -4.23 -2.40
N HIS A 42 6.56 -4.55 -1.94
CA HIS A 42 7.73 -4.49 -2.79
C HIS A 42 8.53 -5.78 -2.73
N ARG A 43 9.25 -6.05 -3.81
CA ARG A 43 10.24 -7.12 -3.89
C ARG A 43 11.55 -6.52 -4.38
N ALA A 44 12.60 -6.66 -3.60
CA ALA A 44 13.95 -6.26 -3.99
C ALA A 44 14.75 -7.50 -4.41
N SER A 45 15.42 -7.43 -5.56
CA SER A 45 16.31 -8.48 -6.05
C SER A 45 17.33 -7.92 -7.04
N GLY A 46 18.59 -8.33 -6.93
CA GLY A 46 19.63 -8.04 -7.93
C GLY A 46 19.82 -6.56 -8.27
N GLY A 47 19.71 -5.65 -7.29
CA GLY A 47 19.84 -4.20 -7.52
C GLY A 47 18.60 -3.54 -8.14
N SER A 48 17.47 -4.25 -8.18
CA SER A 48 16.18 -3.73 -8.60
C SER A 48 15.13 -3.89 -7.49
N VAL A 49 14.16 -2.99 -7.45
CA VAL A 49 12.97 -3.10 -6.60
C VAL A 49 11.71 -2.92 -7.43
N SER A 50 10.80 -3.89 -7.35
CA SER A 50 9.47 -3.80 -7.94
C SER A 50 8.46 -3.43 -6.87
N VAL A 51 7.78 -2.30 -7.05
CA VAL A 51 6.67 -1.84 -6.19
C VAL A 51 5.35 -2.21 -6.86
N GLU A 52 4.52 -2.98 -6.16
CA GLU A 52 3.21 -3.41 -6.62
C GLU A 52 2.12 -2.79 -5.76
N VAL A 53 1.22 -2.04 -6.38
CA VAL A 53 0.11 -1.35 -5.72
C VAL A 53 -1.21 -1.98 -6.14
N SER A 54 -2.04 -2.34 -5.16
CA SER A 54 -3.42 -2.80 -5.34
C SER A 54 -4.38 -1.74 -4.79
N PRO A 55 -4.91 -0.86 -5.64
CA PRO A 55 -5.81 0.20 -5.21
C PRO A 55 -7.24 -0.31 -5.06
N ASP A 56 -7.98 0.25 -4.09
CA ASP A 56 -9.39 -0.08 -3.85
C ASP A 56 -10.33 0.63 -4.85
N GLU A 57 -9.89 1.77 -5.38
CA GLU A 57 -10.59 2.58 -6.37
C GLU A 57 -9.64 3.06 -7.46
N ARG A 58 -10.17 3.52 -8.60
CA ARG A 58 -9.31 3.84 -9.75
C ARG A 58 -8.48 5.09 -9.44
N PRO A 59 -7.14 5.01 -9.38
CA PRO A 59 -6.33 6.16 -9.04
C PRO A 59 -6.42 7.24 -10.10
N THR A 60 -6.45 8.50 -9.68
CA THR A 60 -6.34 9.63 -10.62
C THR A 60 -4.94 9.69 -11.22
N ARG A 61 -4.78 10.43 -12.32
CA ARG A 61 -3.46 10.65 -12.94
C ARG A 61 -2.47 11.30 -11.96
N ALA A 62 -2.94 12.19 -11.08
CA ALA A 62 -2.11 12.82 -10.07
C ALA A 62 -1.61 11.80 -9.04
N VAL A 63 -2.48 10.90 -8.59
CA VAL A 63 -2.10 9.82 -7.69
C VAL A 63 -1.10 8.87 -8.34
N LEU A 64 -1.32 8.48 -9.61
CA LEU A 64 -0.36 7.65 -10.34
C LEU A 64 1.03 8.30 -10.44
N ALA A 65 1.09 9.61 -10.72
CA ALA A 65 2.36 10.34 -10.74
C ALA A 65 3.01 10.41 -9.35
N GLY A 66 2.22 10.53 -8.28
CA GLY A 66 2.69 10.44 -6.90
C GLY A 66 3.29 9.07 -6.59
N LEU A 67 2.57 8.00 -6.89
CA LEU A 67 3.04 6.63 -6.72
C LEU A 67 4.38 6.37 -7.44
N GLY A 68 4.56 6.94 -8.64
CA GLY A 68 5.82 6.86 -9.37
C GLY A 68 7.00 7.45 -8.59
N ARG A 69 6.82 8.66 -8.05
CA ARG A 69 7.84 9.33 -7.23
C ARG A 69 8.15 8.56 -5.94
N GLU A 70 7.13 8.01 -5.29
CA GLU A 70 7.33 7.19 -4.09
C GLU A 70 8.07 5.89 -4.40
N ALA A 71 7.79 5.25 -5.54
CA ALA A 71 8.53 4.07 -5.98
C ALA A 71 10.01 4.39 -6.25
N GLU A 72 10.30 5.52 -6.90
CA GLU A 72 11.66 6.00 -7.12
C GLU A 72 12.38 6.31 -5.79
N ALA A 73 11.69 6.93 -4.82
CA ALA A 73 12.23 7.20 -3.49
C ALA A 73 12.58 5.90 -2.75
N ILE A 74 11.73 4.88 -2.84
CA ILE A 74 12.00 3.53 -2.30
C ILE A 74 13.24 2.93 -2.96
N GLY A 75 13.36 3.04 -4.30
CA GLY A 75 14.55 2.61 -5.03
C GLY A 75 15.82 3.30 -4.54
N GLY A 76 15.80 4.62 -4.44
CA GLY A 76 16.91 5.42 -3.94
C GLY A 76 17.32 5.03 -2.51
N PHE A 77 16.35 4.81 -1.63
CA PHE A 77 16.60 4.34 -0.26
C PHE A 77 17.26 2.95 -0.23
N LEU A 78 16.84 2.05 -1.11
CA LEU A 78 17.38 0.69 -1.20
C LEU A 78 18.65 0.58 -2.07
N GLY A 79 19.12 1.68 -2.67
CA GLY A 79 20.23 1.68 -3.61
C GLY A 79 19.96 0.86 -4.88
N ALA A 80 18.70 0.78 -5.31
CA ALA A 80 18.22 -0.07 -6.39
C ALA A 80 17.39 0.72 -7.42
N GLY A 81 17.40 0.27 -8.67
CA GLY A 81 16.48 0.80 -9.68
C GLY A 81 15.04 0.39 -9.37
N ALA A 82 14.10 1.33 -9.42
CA ALA A 82 12.70 1.07 -9.08
C ALA A 82 11.81 0.90 -10.30
N SER A 83 10.86 -0.04 -10.21
CA SER A 83 9.70 -0.12 -11.12
C SER A 83 8.40 -0.06 -10.33
N LEU A 84 7.37 0.52 -10.94
CA LEU A 84 6.02 0.58 -10.38
C LEU A 84 5.05 -0.25 -11.24
N HIS A 85 4.28 -1.10 -10.58
CA HIS A 85 3.16 -1.84 -11.15
C HIS A 85 1.90 -1.51 -10.36
N VAL A 86 0.87 -0.98 -11.04
CA VAL A 86 -0.43 -0.71 -10.44
C VAL A 86 -1.41 -1.74 -10.98
N ALA A 87 -1.94 -2.58 -10.08
CA ALA A 87 -2.95 -3.56 -10.43
C ALA A 87 -4.25 -2.85 -10.85
N PRO A 88 -5.04 -3.43 -11.78
CA PRO A 88 -6.38 -2.93 -12.04
C PRO A 88 -7.20 -3.01 -10.74
N VAL A 89 -8.10 -2.05 -10.58
CA VAL A 89 -9.12 -2.10 -9.51
C VAL A 89 -10.00 -3.30 -9.82
N SER A 90 -9.79 -4.37 -9.08
CA SER A 90 -10.68 -5.52 -9.10
C SER A 90 -11.83 -5.25 -8.16
N ASP A 91 -13.06 -5.48 -8.61
CA ASP A 91 -14.24 -5.45 -7.76
C ASP A 91 -14.11 -6.54 -6.70
N ARG A 92 -13.58 -6.19 -5.53
CA ARG A 92 -13.42 -7.13 -4.41
C ARG A 92 -14.72 -7.20 -3.61
N ALA A 93 -15.86 -7.36 -4.31
CA ALA A 93 -17.12 -7.78 -3.73
C ALA A 93 -17.24 -9.32 -3.58
N ALA A 94 -16.28 -10.11 -4.08
CA ALA A 94 -16.46 -11.58 -4.21
C ALA A 94 -15.35 -12.47 -3.60
N ALA A 95 -14.58 -11.99 -2.63
CA ALA A 95 -13.59 -12.84 -1.94
C ALA A 95 -13.78 -12.81 -0.42
N GLY A 96 -15.01 -13.12 -0.02
CA GLY A 96 -15.40 -13.47 1.33
C GLY A 96 -16.31 -14.70 1.27
N THR A 97 -15.82 -15.83 0.77
CA THR A 97 -16.45 -17.14 0.97
C THR A 97 -15.37 -18.23 0.91
N LEU A 98 -15.32 -18.99 2.01
CA LEU A 98 -14.53 -20.18 2.37
C LEU A 98 -13.18 -19.93 3.04
#